data_AF-A0A2J0M4B5-F1
#
_entry.id   AF-A0A2J0M4B5-F1
#
_cell.length_a   1.000
_cell.length_b   1.000
_cell.length_c   1.000
_cell.angle_alpha   90.00
_cell.angle_beta   90.00
_cell.angle_gamma   90.00
#
_symmetry.space_group_name_H-M   'P 1'
#
loop_
_entity.id
_entity.type
_entity.pdbx_description
1 polymer ?
#
loop_
_entity_poly.entity_id
_entity_poly.type
_entity_poly.pdbx_seq_one_letter_code
_entity_poly.pdbx_strand_id
1 'polypeptide(L)'
;MSLDDSQKTLTLNISTLSIIKVLGILLAFWFLYVIRDILMILFVSIILASVISPVADCFQKKKIPRGVSVLIVYIILIVLISLSVVLIIPPINEQIKELTNNPPLYLEKILKGFSNFKEHSEMGGDLGSLELNSKLLKGGLVQVTGGVFSVISGIFGGVISFFVVLVITFYFTVEKSAAGQLFKTIAPIKYQPYLMQLMSKMQKKIGYWLRAQLILCLIIGVFSYIGLLILGVKYALVLGLIAGLTEIIPYLGPILGAI
;
A
#
# COMPACT_ATOMS: atom_id res chain seq x y z
N MET A 1 -24.75 37.08 56.63
CA MET A 1 -24.28 37.77 55.41
C MET A 1 -22.78 37.97 55.53
N SER A 2 -22.00 37.14 54.85
CA SER A 2 -20.70 37.44 54.21
C SER A 2 -20.06 36.11 53.81
N LEU A 3 -20.21 35.78 52.52
CA LEU A 3 -19.49 34.71 51.84
C LEU A 3 -18.16 35.33 51.39
N ASP A 4 -17.02 34.87 51.90
CA ASP A 4 -15.70 35.22 51.37
C ASP A 4 -15.05 33.94 50.82
N ASP A 5 -15.55 33.53 49.66
CA ASP A 5 -14.95 32.49 48.82
C ASP A 5 -13.66 33.06 48.24
N SER A 6 -12.55 32.82 48.94
CA SER A 6 -11.22 33.23 48.53
C SER A 6 -10.84 32.50 47.23
N GLN A 7 -11.11 33.15 46.09
CA GLN A 7 -10.70 32.70 44.76
C GLN A 7 -9.17 32.64 44.72
N LYS A 8 -8.60 31.45 44.94
CA LYS A 8 -7.19 31.17 44.63
C LYS A 8 -6.97 31.40 43.14
N THR A 9 -6.43 32.56 42.79
CA THR A 9 -5.98 32.85 41.43
C THR A 9 -4.75 31.99 41.14
N LEU A 10 -4.95 30.89 40.42
CA LEU A 10 -3.87 30.07 39.89
C LEU A 10 -3.09 30.88 38.86
N THR A 11 -2.03 31.56 39.30
CA THR A 11 -1.13 32.28 38.40
C THR A 11 -0.18 31.28 37.73
N LEU A 12 -0.54 30.85 36.53
CA LEU A 12 0.32 30.00 35.68
C LEU A 12 1.51 30.83 35.19
N ASN A 13 2.64 30.74 35.89
CA ASN A 13 3.88 31.38 35.46
C ASN A 13 4.57 30.52 34.40
N ILE A 14 4.27 30.79 33.12
CA ILE A 14 4.90 30.09 32.00
C ILE A 14 6.31 30.65 31.82
N SER A 15 7.32 29.92 32.29
CA SER A 15 8.73 30.26 32.09
C SER A 15 9.04 30.40 30.59
N THR A 16 9.78 31.44 30.19
CA THR A 16 10.24 31.69 28.81
C THR A 16 10.93 30.46 28.20
N LEU A 17 11.59 29.65 29.03
CA LEU A 17 12.23 28.41 28.60
C LEU A 17 11.21 27.35 28.14
N SER A 18 10.03 27.29 28.76
CA SER A 18 8.94 26.40 28.35
C SER A 18 8.36 26.85 27.01
N ILE A 19 8.21 28.16 26.78
CA ILE A 19 7.74 28.72 25.51
C ILE A 19 8.69 28.37 24.36
N ILE A 20 10.00 28.54 24.57
CA ILE A 20 11.03 28.19 23.58
C ILE A 20 11.03 26.70 23.27
N LYS A 21 10.88 25.83 24.29
CA LYS A 21 10.79 24.38 24.09
C LYS A 21 9.56 23.99 23.27
N VAL A 22 8.39 24.56 23.57
CA VAL A 22 7.15 24.30 22.84
C VAL A 22 7.28 24.76 21.39
N LEU A 23 7.78 25.97 21.15
CA LEU A 23 8.06 26.48 19.80
C LEU A 23 9.05 25.58 19.04
N GLY A 24 10.12 25.13 19.70
CA GLY A 24 11.09 24.21 19.11
C GLY A 24 10.47 22.86 18.73
N ILE A 25 9.59 22.31 19.58
CA ILE A 25 8.86 21.07 19.29
C ILE A 25 7.90 21.26 18.12
N LEU A 26 7.12 22.35 18.09
CA LEU A 26 6.22 22.66 16.98
C LEU A 26 6.97 22.82 15.66
N LEU A 27 8.11 23.51 15.68
CA LEU A 27 8.98 23.66 14.51
C LEU A 27 9.52 22.30 14.04
N ALA A 28 9.93 21.43 14.97
CA ALA A 28 10.38 20.09 14.63
C ALA A 28 9.28 19.22 14.01
N PHE A 29 8.06 19.27 14.53
CA PHE A 29 6.90 18.58 13.94
C PHE A 29 6.54 19.14 12.57
N TRP A 30 6.56 20.45 12.40
CA TRP A 30 6.33 21.09 11.10
C TRP A 30 7.40 20.67 10.07
N PHE A 31 8.67 20.66 10.47
CA PHE A 31 9.75 20.18 9.63
C PHE A 31 9.55 18.70 9.23
N LEU A 32 9.23 17.82 10.19
CA LEU A 32 8.92 16.40 9.95
C LEU A 32 7.75 16.23 8.98
N TYR A 33 6.72 17.07 9.08
CA TYR A 33 5.59 17.07 8.17
C TYR A 33 6.00 17.44 6.74
N VAL A 34 6.87 18.44 6.58
CA VAL A 34 7.40 18.87 5.27
C VAL A 34 8.26 17.77 4.63
N ILE A 35 9.10 17.08 5.40
CA ILE A 35 9.99 16.03 4.87
C ILE A 35 9.37 14.62 4.86
N ARG A 36 8.07 14.49 5.20
CA ARG A 36 7.42 13.18 5.37
C ARG A 36 7.54 12.30 4.12
N ASP A 37 7.46 12.88 2.93
CA ASP A 37 7.49 12.12 1.68
C ASP A 37 8.90 11.54 1.43
N ILE A 38 9.94 12.31 1.76
CA ILE A 38 11.33 11.85 1.74
C ILE A 38 11.54 10.73 2.77
N LEU A 39 10.98 10.87 3.97
CA LEU A 39 11.05 9.83 5.00
C LEU A 39 10.34 8.54 4.55
N MET A 40 9.19 8.65 3.88
CA MET A 40 8.47 7.49 3.33
C MET A 40 9.29 6.80 2.24
N ILE A 41 9.90 7.55 1.33
CA ILE A 41 10.80 7.00 0.30
C ILE A 41 11.98 6.26 0.95
N LEU A 42 12.65 6.87 1.94
CA LEU A 42 13.75 6.23 2.66
C LEU A 42 13.28 4.97 3.39
N PHE A 43 12.12 5.02 4.04
CA PHE A 43 11.54 3.91 4.77
C PHE A 43 11.25 2.71 3.85
N VAL A 44 10.53 2.93 2.74
CA VAL A 44 10.27 1.90 1.73
C VAL A 44 11.59 1.37 1.17
N SER A 45 12.56 2.24 0.93
CA SER A 45 13.85 1.85 0.39
C SER A 45 14.63 0.94 1.33
N ILE A 46 14.60 1.20 2.64
CA ILE A 46 15.20 0.35 3.68
C ILE A 46 14.48 -1.00 3.74
N ILE A 47 13.15 -1.02 3.65
CA ILE A 47 12.37 -2.27 3.63
C ILE A 47 12.79 -3.13 2.45
N LEU A 48 12.80 -2.58 1.23
CA LEU A 48 13.21 -3.30 0.03
C LEU A 48 14.67 -3.75 0.12
N ALA A 49 15.59 -2.88 0.56
CA ALA A 49 16.99 -3.23 0.75
C ALA A 49 17.18 -4.37 1.76
N SER A 50 16.33 -4.45 2.79
CA SER A 50 16.35 -5.53 3.78
C SER A 50 16.00 -6.90 3.20
N VAL A 51 15.17 -6.94 2.14
CA VAL A 51 14.80 -8.17 1.43
C VAL A 51 15.82 -8.53 0.36
N ILE A 52 16.35 -7.54 -0.36
CA ILE A 52 17.31 -7.77 -1.44
C ILE A 52 18.69 -8.11 -0.89
N SER A 53 19.11 -7.52 0.22
CA SER A 53 20.43 -7.76 0.85
C SER A 53 20.79 -9.24 1.05
N PRO A 54 19.94 -10.11 1.65
CA PRO A 54 20.27 -11.53 1.79
C PRO A 54 20.38 -12.26 0.44
N VAL A 55 19.61 -11.85 -0.57
CA VAL A 55 19.72 -12.39 -1.94
C VAL A 55 21.06 -11.98 -2.55
N ALA A 56 21.44 -10.70 -2.39
CA ALA A 56 22.73 -10.18 -2.82
C ALA A 56 23.91 -10.87 -2.10
N ASP A 57 23.79 -11.16 -0.80
CA ASP A 57 24.78 -11.94 -0.05
C ASP A 57 24.91 -13.38 -0.56
N CYS A 58 23.80 -14.02 -0.91
CA CYS A 58 23.80 -15.35 -1.52
C CYS A 58 24.53 -15.35 -2.87
N PHE A 59 24.29 -14.33 -3.69
CA PHE A 59 24.95 -14.18 -5.00
C PHE A 59 26.44 -13.82 -4.85
N GLN A 60 26.79 -13.03 -3.83
CA GLN A 60 28.18 -12.72 -3.51
C GLN A 60 28.99 -13.97 -3.13
N LYS A 61 28.39 -14.93 -2.43
CA LYS A 61 29.02 -16.25 -2.17
C LYS A 61 29.35 -17.01 -3.46
N LYS A 62 28.60 -16.75 -4.54
CA LYS A 62 28.84 -17.29 -5.89
C LYS A 62 29.75 -16.39 -6.75
N LYS A 63 30.47 -15.44 -6.14
CA LYS A 63 31.37 -14.46 -6.81
C LYS A 63 30.66 -13.47 -7.75
N ILE A 64 29.35 -13.28 -7.62
CA ILE A 64 28.60 -12.26 -8.39
C ILE A 64 28.69 -10.91 -7.65
N PRO A 65 29.05 -9.81 -8.34
CA PRO A 65 29.13 -8.50 -7.69
C PRO A 65 27.74 -8.03 -7.26
N ARG A 66 27.66 -7.39 -6.08
CA ARG A 66 26.39 -7.00 -5.46
C ARG A 66 25.49 -6.14 -6.35
N GLY A 67 26.06 -5.21 -7.13
CA GLY A 67 25.29 -4.39 -8.06
C GLY A 67 24.53 -5.23 -9.08
N VAL A 68 25.18 -6.25 -9.65
CA VAL A 68 24.53 -7.19 -10.59
C VAL A 68 23.45 -8.00 -9.89
N SER A 69 23.68 -8.43 -8.65
CA SER A 69 22.65 -9.12 -7.86
C SER A 69 21.38 -8.30 -7.68
N VAL A 70 21.50 -7.00 -7.39
CA VAL A 70 20.35 -6.10 -7.25
C VAL A 70 19.62 -5.94 -8.59
N LEU A 71 20.36 -5.75 -9.69
CA LEU A 71 19.77 -5.65 -11.03
C LEU A 71 19.01 -6.91 -11.43
N ILE A 72 19.55 -8.10 -11.14
CA ILE A 72 18.86 -9.38 -11.40
C ILE A 72 17.55 -9.44 -10.60
N VAL A 73 17.55 -9.03 -9.33
CA VAL A 73 16.33 -8.99 -8.52
C VAL A 73 15.31 -8.00 -9.09
N TYR A 74 15.74 -6.83 -9.55
CA TYR A 74 14.84 -5.86 -10.22
C TYR A 74 14.23 -6.44 -11.49
N ILE A 75 15.02 -7.10 -12.33
CA ILE A 75 14.52 -7.76 -13.54
C ILE A 75 13.48 -8.82 -13.18
N ILE A 76 13.77 -9.68 -12.19
CA ILE A 76 12.82 -10.71 -11.73
C ILE A 76 11.51 -10.08 -11.25
N LEU A 77 11.58 -9.02 -10.43
CA LEU A 77 10.39 -8.32 -9.94
C LEU A 77 9.57 -7.71 -11.08
N ILE A 78 10.23 -7.04 -12.04
CA ILE A 78 9.56 -6.44 -13.20
C ILE A 78 8.87 -7.53 -14.04
N VAL A 79 9.54 -8.66 -14.28
CA VAL A 79 8.97 -9.79 -15.02
C VAL A 79 7.77 -10.37 -14.29
N LEU A 80 7.88 -10.62 -12.98
CA LEU A 80 6.77 -11.14 -12.17
C LEU A 80 5.56 -10.20 -12.20
N ILE A 81 5.75 -8.91 -11.96
CA ILE A 81 4.67 -7.91 -11.98
C ILE A 81 4.04 -7.82 -13.37
N SER A 82 4.85 -7.74 -14.43
CA SER A 82 4.36 -7.65 -15.80
C SER A 82 3.54 -8.89 -16.18
N LEU A 83 4.03 -10.08 -15.81
CA LEU A 83 3.33 -11.33 -16.05
C LEU A 83 1.99 -11.37 -15.30
N SER A 84 1.95 -10.98 -14.02
CA SER A 84 0.71 -10.87 -13.26
C SER A 84 -0.30 -9.93 -13.94
N VAL A 85 0.14 -8.75 -14.38
CA VAL A 85 -0.74 -7.78 -15.07
C VAL A 85 -1.29 -8.35 -16.37
N VAL A 86 -0.46 -8.96 -17.21
CA VAL A 86 -0.88 -9.57 -18.48
C VAL A 86 -1.84 -10.73 -18.26
N LEU A 87 -1.69 -11.50 -17.18
CA LEU A 87 -2.61 -12.59 -16.84
C LEU A 87 -3.94 -12.10 -16.27
N ILE A 88 -3.94 -11.00 -15.50
CA ILE A 88 -5.12 -10.48 -14.79
C ILE A 88 -6.05 -9.68 -15.72
N ILE A 89 -5.50 -8.87 -16.64
CA ILE A 89 -6.29 -7.94 -17.47
C ILE A 89 -7.32 -8.66 -18.38
N PRO A 90 -6.98 -9.71 -19.16
CA PRO A 90 -7.93 -10.31 -20.10
C PRO A 90 -9.18 -10.91 -19.45
N PRO A 91 -9.09 -11.68 -18.35
CA PRO A 91 -10.27 -12.17 -17.62
C PRO A 91 -11.19 -11.06 -17.13
N ILE A 92 -10.63 -9.94 -16.63
CA ILE A 92 -11.42 -8.78 -16.20
C ILE A 92 -12.18 -8.20 -17.40
N ASN A 93 -11.53 -8.05 -18.56
CA ASN A 93 -12.17 -7.55 -19.76
C ASN A 93 -13.29 -8.48 -20.26
N GLU A 94 -13.10 -9.80 -20.20
CA GLU A 94 -14.13 -10.77 -20.55
C GLU A 94 -15.33 -10.69 -19.59
N GLN A 95 -15.10 -10.58 -18.28
CA GLN A 95 -16.16 -10.42 -17.28
C GLN A 95 -16.94 -9.11 -17.46
N ILE A 96 -16.25 -7.99 -17.70
CA ILE A 96 -16.89 -6.70 -17.98
C ILE A 96 -17.73 -6.77 -19.25
N LYS A 97 -17.24 -7.41 -20.32
CA LYS A 97 -17.99 -7.62 -21.55
C LYS A 97 -19.22 -8.49 -21.33
N GLU A 98 -19.12 -9.53 -20.52
CA GLU A 98 -20.24 -10.41 -20.17
C GLU A 98 -21.32 -9.66 -19.38
N LEU A 99 -20.93 -8.80 -18.44
CA LEU A 99 -21.82 -7.89 -17.71
C LEU A 99 -22.50 -6.88 -18.63
N THR A 100 -21.75 -6.31 -19.59
CA THR A 100 -22.25 -5.26 -20.51
C THR A 100 -23.11 -5.82 -21.63
N ASN A 101 -22.84 -7.05 -22.10
CA ASN A 101 -23.55 -7.68 -23.21
C ASN A 101 -24.72 -8.57 -22.75
N ASN A 102 -24.77 -9.00 -21.48
CA ASN A 102 -25.91 -9.70 -20.89
C ASN A 102 -26.58 -8.96 -19.70
N PRO A 103 -26.89 -7.64 -19.80
CA PRO A 103 -27.52 -6.91 -18.72
C PRO A 103 -28.86 -7.48 -18.23
N PRO A 104 -29.77 -8.03 -19.08
CA PRO A 104 -31.07 -8.50 -18.58
C PRO A 104 -30.98 -9.81 -17.77
N LEU A 105 -29.91 -10.61 -17.89
CA LEU A 105 -29.81 -11.91 -17.21
C LEU A 105 -29.52 -11.78 -15.70
N TYR A 106 -28.75 -10.78 -15.30
CA TYR A 106 -28.49 -10.51 -13.88
C TYR A 106 -29.65 -9.74 -13.24
N LEU A 107 -30.23 -8.78 -13.96
CA LEU A 107 -31.44 -8.07 -13.53
C LEU A 107 -32.62 -9.03 -13.39
N GLU A 108 -32.86 -9.94 -14.33
CA GLU A 108 -33.90 -10.97 -14.17
C GLU A 108 -33.64 -11.91 -13.00
N LYS A 109 -32.39 -12.33 -12.75
CA LYS A 109 -32.06 -13.20 -11.60
C LYS A 109 -32.25 -12.48 -10.26
N ILE A 110 -31.88 -11.21 -10.19
CA ILE A 110 -32.09 -10.36 -9.01
C ILE A 110 -33.60 -10.13 -8.82
N LEU A 111 -34.32 -9.74 -9.88
CA LEU A 111 -35.77 -9.51 -9.83
C LEU A 111 -36.56 -10.79 -9.53
N LYS A 112 -36.15 -11.96 -10.03
CA LYS A 112 -36.74 -13.26 -9.67
C LYS A 112 -36.43 -13.67 -8.23
N GLY A 113 -35.20 -13.41 -7.75
CA GLY A 113 -34.85 -13.59 -6.34
C GLY A 113 -35.68 -12.69 -5.42
N PHE A 114 -35.89 -11.45 -5.83
CA PHE A 114 -36.76 -10.49 -5.14
C PHE A 114 -38.24 -10.81 -5.28
N SER A 115 -38.72 -11.34 -6.41
CA SER A 115 -40.12 -11.73 -6.57
C SER A 115 -40.46 -12.94 -5.71
N ASN A 116 -39.56 -13.92 -5.61
CA ASN A 116 -39.73 -15.08 -4.72
C ASN A 116 -39.72 -14.65 -3.23
N PHE A 117 -38.96 -13.60 -2.90
CA PHE A 117 -38.93 -12.98 -1.57
C PHE A 117 -40.20 -12.14 -1.30
N LYS A 118 -40.72 -11.45 -2.32
CA LYS A 118 -41.96 -10.65 -2.28
C LYS A 118 -43.21 -11.52 -2.29
N GLU A 119 -43.18 -12.71 -2.88
CA GLU A 119 -44.28 -13.68 -2.80
C GLU A 119 -44.42 -14.27 -1.39
N HIS A 120 -43.33 -14.22 -0.59
CA HIS A 120 -43.33 -14.59 0.84
C HIS A 120 -43.42 -13.37 1.79
N SER A 121 -43.51 -12.15 1.27
CA SER A 121 -43.56 -10.93 2.06
C SER A 121 -44.65 -10.02 1.49
N GLU A 122 -45.76 -9.87 2.22
CA GLU A 122 -46.93 -9.05 1.86
C GLU A 122 -46.66 -7.53 1.73
N MET A 123 -45.43 -7.12 1.39
CA MET A 123 -45.04 -5.73 1.20
C MET A 123 -44.90 -5.42 -0.30
N GLY A 124 -46.06 -5.22 -0.91
CA GLY A 124 -46.21 -4.76 -2.29
C GLY A 124 -45.79 -3.30 -2.47
N GLY A 125 -44.51 -3.05 -2.79
CA GLY A 125 -44.05 -1.77 -3.33
C GLY A 125 -43.93 -1.82 -4.86
N ASP A 126 -44.59 -0.89 -5.54
CA ASP A 126 -44.53 -0.64 -6.99
C ASP A 126 -43.17 -0.02 -7.35
N LEU A 127 -42.48 -0.60 -8.33
CA LEU A 127 -41.23 -0.06 -8.89
C LEU A 127 -41.38 0.13 -10.40
N GLY A 128 -42.43 0.86 -10.78
CA GLY A 128 -42.45 1.60 -12.04
C GLY A 128 -41.44 2.75 -12.00
N SER A 129 -40.66 2.90 -13.09
CA SER A 129 -39.76 4.03 -13.40
C SER A 129 -38.33 4.01 -12.84
N LEU A 130 -37.56 2.97 -13.16
CA LEU A 130 -36.11 3.12 -13.34
C LEU A 130 -35.82 3.77 -14.71
N GLU A 131 -36.24 5.02 -14.87
CA GLU A 131 -35.58 5.93 -15.80
C GLU A 131 -34.19 6.23 -15.23
N LEU A 132 -33.24 5.33 -15.49
CA LEU A 132 -31.83 5.52 -15.21
C LEU A 132 -31.30 6.60 -16.18
N ASN A 133 -31.66 7.82 -15.83
CA ASN A 133 -31.44 9.03 -16.60
C ASN A 133 -29.95 9.16 -16.93
N SER A 134 -29.71 9.23 -18.24
CA SER A 134 -28.54 9.67 -19.01
C SER A 134 -27.70 10.88 -18.50
N LYS A 135 -27.88 11.33 -17.25
CA LYS A 135 -27.06 12.34 -16.56
C LYS A 135 -25.74 11.79 -15.99
N LEU A 136 -25.70 10.51 -15.58
CA LEU A 136 -24.45 9.90 -15.07
C LEU A 136 -23.38 9.70 -16.17
N LEU A 137 -23.82 9.52 -17.42
CA LEU A 137 -22.92 9.34 -18.57
C LEU A 137 -22.46 10.67 -19.20
N LYS A 138 -23.20 11.77 -19.01
CA LYS A 138 -22.89 13.08 -19.62
C LYS A 138 -22.10 14.03 -18.69
N GLY A 139 -22.07 13.77 -17.38
CA GLY A 139 -21.30 14.55 -16.41
C GLY A 139 -19.78 14.28 -16.40
N GLY A 140 -19.32 13.20 -17.02
CA GLY A 140 -17.90 12.78 -16.98
C GLY A 140 -16.95 13.49 -17.96
N LEU A 141 -17.47 14.29 -18.89
CA LEU A 141 -16.66 14.86 -19.99
C LEU A 141 -16.12 16.28 -19.75
N VAL A 142 -16.62 17.00 -18.74
CA VAL A 142 -16.26 18.43 -18.51
C VAL A 142 -15.18 18.63 -17.43
N GLN A 143 -14.79 17.58 -16.70
CA GLN A 143 -13.70 17.63 -15.69
C GLN A 143 -12.35 17.09 -16.20
N VAL A 144 -12.27 16.72 -17.48
CA VAL A 144 -11.12 16.01 -18.06
C VAL A 144 -9.86 16.87 -18.13
N THR A 145 -9.94 18.19 -18.28
CA THR A 145 -8.75 19.03 -18.48
C THR A 145 -7.95 19.30 -17.19
N GLY A 146 -8.62 19.50 -16.05
CA GLY A 146 -7.97 19.60 -14.73
C GLY A 146 -7.59 18.23 -14.15
N GLY A 147 -8.40 17.19 -14.43
CA GLY A 147 -8.12 15.81 -14.05
C GLY A 147 -6.92 15.21 -14.78
N VAL A 148 -6.73 15.50 -16.08
CA VAL A 148 -5.59 15.01 -16.87
C VAL A 148 -4.27 15.59 -16.37
N PHE A 149 -4.19 16.89 -16.04
CA PHE A 149 -2.95 17.45 -15.48
C PHE A 149 -2.64 16.87 -14.08
N SER A 150 -3.66 16.65 -13.25
CA SER A 150 -3.50 16.00 -11.93
C SER A 150 -3.07 14.54 -12.06
N VAL A 151 -3.67 13.78 -12.98
CA VAL A 151 -3.31 12.39 -13.28
C VAL A 151 -1.90 12.31 -13.88
N ILE A 152 -1.56 13.18 -14.82
CA ILE A 152 -0.20 13.26 -15.40
C ILE A 152 0.81 13.62 -14.30
N SER A 153 0.55 14.64 -13.49
CA SER A 153 1.44 15.01 -12.38
C SER A 153 1.54 13.93 -11.30
N GLY A 154 0.47 13.18 -11.04
CA GLY A 154 0.44 12.05 -10.12
C GLY A 154 1.20 10.84 -10.67
N ILE A 155 1.10 10.58 -11.97
CA ILE A 155 1.88 9.55 -12.68
C ILE A 155 3.36 9.95 -12.71
N PHE A 156 3.69 11.17 -13.11
CA PHE A 156 5.08 11.65 -13.17
C PHE A 156 5.70 11.70 -11.77
N GLY A 157 4.99 12.24 -10.76
CA GLY A 157 5.42 12.22 -9.37
C GLY A 157 5.58 10.81 -8.82
N GLY A 158 4.69 9.89 -9.18
CA GLY A 158 4.75 8.48 -8.84
C GLY A 158 5.94 7.76 -9.49
N VAL A 159 6.20 7.99 -10.78
CA VAL A 159 7.32 7.39 -11.53
C VAL A 159 8.65 7.90 -11.00
N ILE A 160 8.77 9.21 -10.75
CA ILE A 160 9.98 9.79 -10.16
C ILE A 160 10.20 9.21 -8.77
N SER A 161 9.18 9.18 -7.91
CA SER A 161 9.28 8.60 -6.57
C SER A 161 9.67 7.12 -6.61
N PHE A 162 9.08 6.35 -7.52
CA PHE A 162 9.43 4.95 -7.75
C PHE A 162 10.88 4.78 -8.18
N PHE A 163 11.35 5.59 -9.14
CA PHE A 163 12.74 5.57 -9.58
C PHE A 163 13.71 5.94 -8.46
N VAL A 164 13.39 6.96 -7.67
CA VAL A 164 14.18 7.37 -6.50
C VAL A 164 14.24 6.25 -5.46
N VAL A 165 13.12 5.57 -5.17
CA VAL A 165 13.09 4.39 -4.29
C VAL A 165 14.03 3.31 -4.82
N LEU A 166 13.99 2.99 -6.12
CA LEU A 166 14.92 2.01 -6.71
C LEU A 166 16.38 2.43 -6.54
N VAL A 167 16.71 3.69 -6.82
CA VAL A 167 18.09 4.20 -6.68
C VAL A 167 18.57 4.12 -5.22
N ILE A 168 17.74 4.52 -4.26
CA ILE A 168 18.09 4.50 -2.84
C ILE A 168 18.18 3.06 -2.33
N THR A 169 17.25 2.17 -2.71
CA THR A 169 17.33 0.74 -2.40
C THR A 169 18.60 0.12 -2.97
N PHE A 170 18.96 0.46 -4.21
CA PHE A 170 20.21 0.00 -4.83
C PHE A 170 21.42 0.45 -4.01
N TYR A 171 21.48 1.74 -3.67
CA TYR A 171 22.56 2.30 -2.84
C TYR A 171 22.66 1.61 -1.48
N PHE A 172 21.55 1.48 -0.74
CA PHE A 172 21.50 0.81 0.56
C PHE A 172 21.83 -0.68 0.50
N THR A 173 21.56 -1.34 -0.62
CA THR A 173 21.87 -2.77 -0.77
C THR A 173 23.33 -3.00 -1.14
N VAL A 174 23.86 -2.21 -2.07
CA VAL A 174 25.26 -2.31 -2.52
C VAL A 174 26.21 -1.90 -1.40
N GLU A 175 25.97 -0.74 -0.80
CA GLU A 175 26.76 -0.17 0.27
C GLU A 175 26.23 -0.63 1.64
N LYS A 176 26.86 -1.66 2.23
CA LYS A 176 26.44 -2.31 3.49
C LYS A 176 26.23 -1.34 4.65
N SER A 177 26.93 -0.20 4.62
CA SER A 177 26.92 0.78 5.70
C SER A 177 26.08 2.02 5.41
N ALA A 178 25.55 2.18 4.19
CA ALA A 178 24.91 3.43 3.75
C ALA A 178 23.75 3.87 4.64
N ALA A 179 22.85 2.95 4.99
CA ALA A 179 21.74 3.27 5.90
C ALA A 179 22.25 3.71 7.29
N GLY A 180 23.30 3.07 7.81
CA GLY A 180 23.91 3.42 9.09
C GLY A 180 24.71 4.72 9.06
N GLN A 181 25.30 5.08 7.92
CA GLN A 181 26.05 6.33 7.74
C GLN A 181 25.14 7.55 7.79
N LEU A 182 23.92 7.49 7.24
CA LEU A 182 22.94 8.59 7.32
C LEU A 182 22.65 8.98 8.78
N PHE A 183 22.54 7.99 9.67
CA PHE A 183 22.30 8.25 11.09
C PHE A 183 23.53 8.78 11.82
N LYS A 184 24.76 8.50 11.35
CA LYS A 184 25.97 9.10 11.94
C LYS A 184 25.99 10.62 11.75
N THR A 185 25.47 11.11 10.64
CA THR A 185 25.44 12.55 10.33
C THR A 185 24.41 13.30 11.18
N ILE A 186 23.33 12.64 11.58
CA ILE A 186 22.20 13.27 12.29
C ILE A 186 22.31 13.06 13.82
N ALA A 187 22.89 11.94 14.26
CA ALA A 187 22.93 11.56 15.67
C ALA A 187 24.16 12.09 16.43
N PRO A 188 24.01 12.50 17.70
CA PRO A 188 25.14 12.86 18.55
C PRO A 188 26.13 11.70 18.69
N ILE A 189 27.43 12.00 18.65
CA ILE A 189 28.55 11.03 18.65
C ILE A 189 28.41 9.97 19.75
N LYS A 190 27.96 10.38 20.94
CA LYS A 190 27.73 9.50 22.11
C LYS A 190 26.78 8.33 21.83
N TYR A 191 25.77 8.52 20.97
CA TYR A 191 24.72 7.53 20.73
C TYR A 191 24.89 6.78 19.40
N GLN A 192 25.87 7.15 18.57
CA GLN A 192 26.06 6.54 17.25
C GLN A 192 26.24 5.01 17.30
N PRO A 193 27.05 4.42 18.21
CA PRO A 193 27.21 2.96 18.26
C PRO A 193 25.90 2.24 18.58
N TYR A 194 25.12 2.80 19.51
CA TYR A 194 23.82 2.26 19.90
C TYR A 194 22.81 2.31 18.75
N LEU A 195 22.70 3.46 18.08
CA LEU A 195 21.77 3.64 16.96
C LEU A 195 22.13 2.76 15.77
N MET A 196 23.41 2.59 15.46
CA MET A 196 23.85 1.68 14.39
C MET A 196 23.45 0.22 14.68
N GLN A 197 23.61 -0.24 15.92
CA GLN A 197 23.19 -1.58 16.31
C GLN A 197 21.67 -1.73 16.25
N LEU A 198 20.93 -0.71 16.70
CA LEU A 198 19.47 -0.71 16.67
C LEU A 198 18.95 -0.76 15.23
N MET A 199 19.50 0.07 14.33
CA MET A 199 19.13 0.08 12.91
C MET A 199 19.43 -1.26 12.24
N SER A 200 20.59 -1.87 12.50
CA SER A 200 20.91 -3.19 11.95
C SER A 200 19.92 -4.27 12.43
N LYS A 201 19.52 -4.22 13.71
CA LYS A 201 18.51 -5.13 14.26
C LYS A 201 17.13 -4.92 13.63
N MET A 202 16.71 -3.66 13.47
CA MET A 202 15.44 -3.31 12.83
C MET A 202 15.42 -3.78 11.37
N GLN A 203 16.45 -3.47 10.60
CA GLN A 203 16.59 -3.88 9.20
C GLN A 203 16.50 -5.41 9.05
N LYS A 204 17.18 -6.17 9.92
CA LYS A 204 17.08 -7.65 9.92
C LYS A 204 15.66 -8.14 10.22
N LYS A 205 15.00 -7.58 11.25
CA LYS A 205 13.63 -7.96 11.64
C LYS A 205 12.62 -7.64 10.53
N ILE A 206 12.69 -6.44 9.96
CA ILE A 206 11.87 -6.02 8.82
C ILE A 206 12.09 -6.96 7.63
N GLY A 207 13.35 -7.28 7.33
CA GLY A 207 13.69 -8.22 6.27
C GLY A 207 13.15 -9.63 6.51
N TYR A 208 13.17 -10.15 7.75
CA TYR A 208 12.55 -11.44 8.07
C TYR A 208 11.03 -11.40 7.90
N TRP A 209 10.39 -10.34 8.40
CA TRP A 209 8.94 -10.16 8.28
C TRP A 209 8.50 -10.09 6.81
N LEU A 210 9.13 -9.25 5.99
CA LEU A 210 8.72 -9.10 4.59
C LEU A 210 9.00 -10.38 3.78
N ARG A 211 10.08 -11.12 4.08
CA ARG A 211 10.32 -12.43 3.45
C ARG A 211 9.26 -13.45 3.85
N ALA A 212 8.87 -13.49 5.11
CA ALA A 212 7.77 -14.34 5.57
C ALA A 212 6.45 -13.96 4.88
N GLN A 213 6.19 -12.65 4.71
CA GLN A 213 5.01 -12.16 3.98
C GLN A 213 5.02 -12.61 2.53
N LEU A 214 6.14 -12.47 1.81
CA LEU A 214 6.26 -12.93 0.42
C LEU A 214 6.06 -14.45 0.28
N ILE A 215 6.57 -15.22 1.24
CA ILE A 215 6.32 -16.67 1.28
C ILE A 215 4.83 -16.95 1.52
N LEU A 216 4.18 -16.20 2.41
CA LEU A 216 2.75 -16.32 2.69
C LEU A 216 1.91 -15.99 1.46
N CYS A 217 2.22 -14.91 0.74
CA CYS A 217 1.59 -14.57 -0.55
C CYS A 217 1.67 -15.72 -1.55
N LEU A 218 2.83 -16.38 -1.64
CA LEU A 218 3.03 -17.52 -2.52
C LEU A 218 2.21 -18.73 -2.06
N ILE A 219 2.22 -19.05 -0.77
CA ILE A 219 1.44 -20.15 -0.20
C ILE A 219 -0.04 -19.92 -0.47
N ILE A 220 -0.59 -18.75 -0.14
CA ILE A 220 -2.00 -18.45 -0.34
C ILE A 220 -2.34 -18.47 -1.82
N GLY A 221 -1.55 -17.85 -2.69
CA GLY A 221 -1.82 -17.86 -4.12
C GLY A 221 -1.83 -19.27 -4.72
N VAL A 222 -0.90 -20.14 -4.32
CA VAL A 222 -0.83 -21.54 -4.79
C VAL A 222 -1.99 -22.37 -4.24
N PHE A 223 -2.30 -22.26 -2.94
CA PHE A 223 -3.40 -23.01 -2.34
C PHE A 223 -4.77 -22.55 -2.89
N SER A 224 -4.98 -21.25 -3.06
CA SER A 224 -6.18 -20.71 -3.70
C SER A 224 -6.27 -21.19 -5.15
N TYR A 225 -5.18 -21.20 -5.91
CA TYR A 225 -5.17 -21.74 -7.27
C TYR A 225 -5.57 -23.22 -7.31
N ILE A 226 -4.97 -24.07 -6.46
CA ILE A 226 -5.26 -25.50 -6.40
C ILE A 226 -6.72 -25.73 -5.99
N GLY A 227 -7.21 -25.03 -4.96
CA GLY A 227 -8.60 -25.14 -4.50
C GLY A 227 -9.60 -24.77 -5.59
N LEU A 228 -9.35 -23.66 -6.31
CA LEU A 228 -10.19 -23.22 -7.42
C LEU A 228 -10.13 -24.15 -8.63
N LEU A 229 -8.97 -24.76 -8.89
CA LEU A 229 -8.78 -25.75 -9.94
C LEU A 229 -9.60 -27.01 -9.65
N ILE A 230 -9.56 -27.51 -8.41
CA ILE A 230 -10.34 -28.67 -7.98
C ILE A 230 -11.85 -28.40 -8.10
N LEU A 231 -12.29 -27.17 -7.79
CA LEU A 231 -13.68 -26.74 -7.92
C LEU A 231 -14.11 -26.46 -9.37
N GLY A 232 -13.20 -26.54 -10.35
CA GLY A 232 -13.49 -26.27 -11.76
C GLY A 232 -13.80 -24.80 -12.05
N VAL A 233 -13.34 -23.87 -11.21
CA VAL A 233 -13.62 -22.44 -11.37
C VAL A 233 -12.82 -21.87 -12.54
N LYS A 234 -13.52 -21.17 -13.44
CA LYS A 234 -12.89 -20.47 -14.58
C LYS A 234 -11.88 -19.43 -14.07
N TYR A 235 -10.73 -19.34 -14.75
CA TYR A 235 -9.64 -18.44 -14.37
C TYR A 235 -9.03 -18.69 -12.98
N ALA A 236 -9.02 -19.93 -12.49
CA ALA A 236 -8.41 -20.31 -11.22
C ALA A 236 -7.00 -19.72 -11.01
N LEU A 237 -6.15 -19.71 -12.05
CA LEU A 237 -4.79 -19.13 -11.99
C LEU A 237 -4.81 -17.65 -11.64
N VAL A 238 -5.71 -16.90 -12.26
CA VAL A 238 -5.81 -15.45 -12.13
C VAL A 238 -6.33 -15.10 -10.75
N LEU A 239 -7.37 -15.81 -10.30
CA LEU A 239 -7.92 -15.65 -8.96
C LEU A 239 -6.91 -16.04 -7.87
N GLY A 240 -6.13 -17.11 -8.08
CA GLY A 240 -5.03 -17.49 -7.20
C GLY A 240 -3.93 -16.42 -7.15
N LEU A 241 -3.54 -15.85 -8.29
CA LEU A 241 -2.60 -14.73 -8.34
C LEU A 241 -3.13 -13.50 -7.60
N ILE A 242 -4.41 -13.15 -7.80
CA ILE A 242 -5.05 -12.04 -7.07
C ILE A 242 -5.01 -12.31 -5.57
N ALA A 243 -5.43 -13.49 -5.12
CA ALA A 243 -5.43 -13.88 -3.71
C ALA A 243 -4.03 -13.74 -3.09
N GLY A 244 -3.00 -14.28 -3.76
CA GLY A 244 -1.61 -14.15 -3.31
C GLY A 244 -1.12 -12.71 -3.28
N LEU A 245 -1.45 -11.89 -4.29
CA LEU A 245 -1.06 -10.47 -4.34
C LEU A 245 -1.78 -9.65 -3.26
N THR A 246 -3.07 -9.87 -3.03
CA THR A 246 -3.83 -9.17 -2.00
C THR A 246 -3.36 -9.50 -0.59
N GLU A 247 -2.77 -10.68 -0.40
CA GLU A 247 -2.16 -11.07 0.88
C GLU A 247 -0.95 -10.19 1.25
N ILE A 248 -0.32 -9.48 0.30
CA ILE A 248 0.87 -8.67 0.60
C ILE A 248 0.58 -7.58 1.64
N ILE A 249 -0.67 -7.11 1.72
CA ILE A 249 -1.13 -6.14 2.71
C ILE A 249 -1.94 -6.90 3.77
N PRO A 250 -1.39 -7.10 4.99
CA PRO A 250 -2.11 -7.75 6.07
C PRO A 250 -3.45 -7.02 6.34
N TYR A 251 -4.49 -7.77 6.65
CA TYR A 251 -5.85 -7.28 6.99
C TYR A 251 -6.66 -6.70 5.82
N LEU A 252 -6.10 -6.57 4.62
CA LEU A 252 -6.85 -6.04 3.48
C LEU A 252 -7.95 -7.01 3.02
N GLY A 253 -7.70 -8.32 3.10
CA GLY A 253 -8.69 -9.37 2.80
C GLY A 253 -9.95 -9.29 3.68
N PRO A 254 -9.83 -9.31 5.02
CA PRO A 254 -10.97 -9.10 5.92
C PRO A 254 -11.72 -7.80 5.69
N ILE A 255 -11.03 -6.69 5.38
CA ILE A 255 -11.66 -5.40 5.11
C ILE A 255 -12.46 -5.43 3.81
N LEU A 256 -11.88 -5.97 2.73
CA LEU A 256 -12.58 -6.09 1.44
C LEU A 256 -13.71 -7.11 1.47
N GLY A 257 -13.60 -8.17 2.28
CA GLY A 257 -14.66 -9.17 2.42
C GLY A 257 -15.80 -8.75 3.35
N ALA A 258 -15.59 -7.72 4.17
CA ALA A 258 -16.61 -7.19 5.10
C ALA A 258 -17.48 -6.08 4.48
N ILE A 259 -17.10 -5.54 3.32
CA ILE A 259 -17.81 -4.49 2.58
C ILE A 259 -18.44 -5.13 1.34
#